data_AF-E5XNF2-F1
#
_entry.id   AF-E5XNF2-F1
#
_cell.length_a   1.000
_cell.length_b   1.000
_cell.length_c   1.000
_cell.angle_alpha   90.00
_cell.angle_beta   90.00
_cell.angle_gamma   90.00
#
_symmetry.space_group_name_H-M   'P 1'
#
loop_
_entity.id
_entity.type
_entity.pdbx_description
1 polymer ?
#
loop_
_entity_poly.entity_id
_entity_poly.type
_entity_poly.pdbx_seq_one_letter_code
_entity_poly.pdbx_strand_id
1 'polypeptide(L)'
;MDAMALHGSAPHTYSQWLTSADDEGYWSFRDIALVVGLTLYGLSMALMVRANLGLDPWDVLHQALSVQSGASMGAVTAVVGALVLLAWIPLKLKPGIGTVVNVVIIAVVVDAGLGAIEPPASPMSRAAMLLGGLALNAAATVLYIGADMGAGPRDGLMTGLVARTGRPVWLVRTSIEGTVLTVGWLLGGSVGLGTLVYAFGIGPLVQLVLRLVPGRVLARSGWALTLREQAAVLEASRVVEQAVVERV
;
A
#
# COMPACT_ATOMS: atom_id res chain seq x y z
N MET A 1 -35.65 -17.63 -24.79
CA MET A 1 -34.69 -16.90 -25.62
C MET A 1 -34.11 -15.72 -24.84
N ASP A 2 -33.19 -15.82 -23.89
CA ASP A 2 -32.72 -16.90 -23.02
C ASP A 2 -32.18 -16.22 -21.76
N ALA A 3 -32.86 -16.46 -20.63
CA ALA A 3 -32.47 -16.02 -19.29
C ALA A 3 -31.60 -17.09 -18.59
N MET A 4 -30.70 -17.74 -19.33
CA MET A 4 -30.07 -18.99 -18.89
C MET A 4 -28.62 -19.12 -19.39
N ALA A 5 -27.71 -18.26 -18.91
CA ALA A 5 -26.27 -18.42 -19.20
C ALA A 5 -25.28 -17.71 -18.26
N LEU A 6 -25.60 -17.50 -16.97
CA LEU A 6 -24.58 -17.13 -15.96
C LEU A 6 -24.73 -17.96 -14.68
N HIS A 7 -24.90 -19.28 -14.87
CA HIS A 7 -24.56 -20.29 -13.86
C HIS A 7 -23.06 -20.58 -13.95
N GLY A 8 -22.25 -19.61 -13.50
CA GLY A 8 -20.89 -19.86 -13.06
C GLY A 8 -20.93 -19.84 -11.55
N SER A 9 -20.92 -21.03 -10.95
CA SER A 9 -20.90 -21.25 -9.51
C SER A 9 -19.90 -20.30 -8.83
N ALA A 10 -20.40 -19.34 -8.06
CA ALA A 10 -19.60 -18.74 -7.00
C ALA A 10 -19.09 -19.92 -6.16
N PRO A 11 -17.77 -20.13 -6.04
CA PRO A 11 -17.26 -21.32 -5.38
C PRO A 11 -17.80 -21.32 -3.96
N HIS A 12 -18.37 -22.46 -3.54
CA HIS A 12 -18.89 -22.80 -2.21
C HIS A 12 -17.89 -22.63 -1.05
N THR A 13 -16.82 -21.86 -1.24
CA THR A 13 -15.66 -21.79 -0.35
C THR A 13 -15.63 -20.51 0.48
N TYR A 14 -16.32 -19.43 0.10
CA TYR A 14 -16.24 -18.18 0.88
C TYR A 14 -16.78 -18.34 2.31
N SER A 15 -17.95 -18.95 2.51
CA SER A 15 -18.57 -19.10 3.82
C SER A 15 -17.75 -19.91 4.84
N GLN A 16 -16.95 -20.89 4.39
CA GLN A 16 -16.08 -21.68 5.26
C GLN A 16 -14.84 -20.90 5.75
N TRP A 17 -14.31 -19.96 4.96
CA TRP A 17 -13.22 -19.08 5.41
C TRP A 17 -13.72 -18.02 6.39
N LEU A 18 -15.03 -17.73 6.37
CA LEU A 18 -15.64 -16.74 7.23
C LEU A 18 -15.83 -17.24 8.68
N THR A 19 -15.93 -18.55 8.91
CA THR A 19 -16.05 -19.09 10.28
C THR A 19 -14.69 -19.28 10.97
N SER A 20 -13.58 -19.32 10.22
CA SER A 20 -12.22 -19.46 10.77
C SER A 20 -11.59 -18.14 11.25
N ALA A 21 -12.33 -17.03 11.24
CA ALA A 21 -11.82 -15.73 11.72
C ALA A 21 -11.69 -15.67 13.25
N ASP A 22 -12.36 -16.58 13.96
CA ASP A 22 -12.40 -16.65 15.43
C ASP A 22 -11.38 -17.64 16.03
N ASP A 23 -10.55 -18.30 15.19
CA ASP A 23 -9.49 -19.20 15.66
C ASP A 23 -8.31 -18.42 16.27
N GLU A 24 -7.79 -18.83 17.43
CA GLU A 24 -6.67 -18.19 18.15
C GLU A 24 -5.40 -17.94 17.30
N GLY A 25 -5.27 -18.58 16.13
CA GLY A 25 -4.20 -18.33 15.15
C GLY A 25 -4.37 -17.09 14.26
N TYR A 26 -5.54 -16.45 14.21
CA TYR A 26 -5.86 -15.38 13.27
C TYR A 26 -5.06 -14.08 13.53
N TRP A 27 -4.82 -13.75 14.79
CA TRP A 27 -4.00 -12.59 15.18
C TRP A 27 -2.53 -12.78 14.80
N SER A 28 -1.95 -13.97 15.05
CA SER A 28 -0.56 -14.26 14.73
C SER A 28 -0.21 -14.13 13.24
N PHE A 29 -1.14 -14.53 12.35
CA PHE A 29 -0.89 -14.46 10.91
C PHE A 29 -0.92 -13.02 10.40
N ARG A 30 -1.83 -12.18 10.90
CA ARG A 30 -1.92 -10.76 10.53
C ARG A 30 -0.71 -9.98 11.02
N ASP A 31 -0.23 -10.27 12.23
CA ASP A 31 0.99 -9.68 12.78
C ASP A 31 2.22 -10.04 11.93
N ILE A 32 2.35 -11.31 11.55
CA ILE A 32 3.43 -11.78 10.66
C ILE A 32 3.32 -11.12 9.29
N ALA A 33 2.12 -11.09 8.69
CA ALA A 33 1.89 -10.46 7.40
C ALA A 33 2.22 -8.96 7.41
N LEU A 34 1.90 -8.25 8.51
CA LEU A 34 2.25 -6.87 8.72
C LEU A 34 3.77 -6.70 8.78
N VAL A 35 4.45 -7.40 9.70
CA VAL A 35 5.90 -7.26 9.91
C VAL A 35 6.68 -7.65 8.66
N VAL A 36 6.33 -8.76 8.03
CA VAL A 36 6.95 -9.21 6.78
C VAL A 36 6.67 -8.20 5.67
N GLY A 37 5.40 -7.79 5.50
CA GLY A 37 5.02 -6.80 4.48
C GLY A 37 5.80 -5.50 4.62
N LEU A 38 5.90 -4.95 5.82
CA LEU A 38 6.65 -3.71 6.10
C LEU A 38 8.16 -3.87 5.90
N THR A 39 8.72 -5.04 6.25
CA THR A 39 10.13 -5.35 6.02
C THR A 39 10.43 -5.42 4.53
N LEU A 40 9.59 -6.13 3.76
CA LEU A 40 9.73 -6.18 2.30
C LEU A 40 9.53 -4.79 1.66
N TYR A 41 8.66 -3.96 2.24
CA TYR A 41 8.47 -2.58 1.80
C TYR A 41 9.75 -1.75 1.98
N GLY A 42 10.32 -1.71 3.19
CA GLY A 42 11.58 -1.00 3.44
C GLY A 42 12.75 -1.52 2.60
N LEU A 43 12.83 -2.84 2.40
CA LEU A 43 13.85 -3.45 1.54
C LEU A 43 13.67 -3.05 0.07
N SER A 44 12.41 -2.98 -0.41
CA SER A 44 12.10 -2.53 -1.76
C SER A 44 12.53 -1.08 -2.01
N MET A 45 12.34 -0.20 -1.02
CA MET A 45 12.83 1.18 -1.07
C MET A 45 14.35 1.21 -1.21
N ALA A 46 15.07 0.44 -0.37
CA ALA A 46 16.53 0.38 -0.44
C ALA A 46 17.03 -0.11 -1.81
N LEU A 47 16.40 -1.13 -2.39
CA LEU A 47 16.72 -1.62 -3.74
C LEU A 47 16.50 -0.53 -4.81
N MET A 48 15.36 0.15 -4.79
CA MET A 48 15.05 1.20 -5.75
C MET A 48 16.00 2.40 -5.63
N VAL A 49 16.35 2.79 -4.40
CA VAL A 49 17.36 3.83 -4.12
C VAL A 49 18.73 3.43 -4.66
N ARG A 50 19.19 2.20 -4.40
CA ARG A 50 20.48 1.70 -4.89
C ARG A 50 20.52 1.55 -6.41
N ALA A 51 19.40 1.20 -7.06
CA ALA A 51 19.30 1.12 -8.51
C ALA A 51 19.61 2.48 -9.18
N ASN A 52 19.30 3.60 -8.51
CA ASN A 52 19.62 4.95 -8.96
C ASN A 52 19.18 5.21 -10.42
N LEU A 53 17.93 4.88 -10.73
CA LEU A 53 17.28 5.10 -12.02
C LEU A 53 16.08 6.07 -11.91
N GLY A 54 15.84 6.63 -10.72
CA GLY A 54 14.63 7.38 -10.37
C GLY A 54 13.79 6.63 -9.34
N LEU A 55 13.10 7.38 -8.47
CA LEU A 55 12.35 6.86 -7.32
C LEU A 55 10.86 7.10 -7.45
N ASP A 56 10.05 6.47 -6.60
CA ASP A 56 8.64 6.82 -6.48
C ASP A 56 8.46 8.20 -5.81
N PRO A 57 7.29 8.85 -5.96
CA PRO A 57 7.06 10.20 -5.47
C PRO A 57 7.54 10.50 -4.05
N TRP A 58 7.27 9.60 -3.11
CA TRP A 58 7.61 9.81 -1.71
C TRP A 58 9.10 9.64 -1.46
N ASP A 59 9.74 8.68 -2.10
CA ASP A 59 11.18 8.48 -1.99
C ASP A 59 11.98 9.56 -2.69
N VAL A 60 11.44 10.22 -3.72
CA VAL A 60 12.02 11.46 -4.25
C VAL A 60 12.08 12.54 -3.18
N LEU A 61 11.00 12.73 -2.40
CA LEU A 61 10.99 13.69 -1.29
C LEU A 61 11.92 13.25 -0.16
N HIS A 62 11.85 11.99 0.28
CA HIS A 62 12.69 11.48 1.36
C HIS A 62 14.18 11.60 1.01
N GLN A 63 14.56 11.26 -0.23
CA GLN A 63 15.94 11.38 -0.68
C GLN A 63 16.40 12.83 -0.69
N ALA A 64 15.58 13.74 -1.23
CA ALA A 64 15.90 15.16 -1.26
C ALA A 64 16.14 15.73 0.15
N LEU A 65 15.24 15.42 1.09
CA LEU A 65 15.36 15.85 2.48
C LEU A 65 16.54 15.19 3.21
N SER A 66 16.85 13.92 2.91
CA SER A 66 18.02 13.22 3.46
C SER A 66 19.32 13.88 3.02
N VAL A 67 19.46 14.19 1.73
CA VAL A 67 20.64 14.88 1.19
C VAL A 67 20.79 16.30 1.77
N GLN A 68 19.69 17.05 1.91
CA GLN A 68 19.75 18.42 2.43
C GLN A 68 20.02 18.50 3.94
N SER A 69 19.44 17.58 4.73
CA SER A 69 19.58 17.59 6.18
C SER A 69 20.81 16.84 6.68
N GLY A 70 21.38 15.95 5.87
CA GLY A 70 22.43 15.00 6.30
C GLY A 70 21.91 13.84 7.15
N ALA A 71 20.60 13.77 7.42
CA ALA A 71 20.00 12.65 8.12
C ALA A 71 19.88 11.42 7.21
N SER A 72 19.84 10.22 7.81
CA SER A 72 19.63 8.98 7.05
C SER A 72 18.26 8.96 6.36
N MET A 73 18.14 8.15 5.31
CA MET A 73 16.90 7.99 4.56
C MET A 73 15.77 7.48 5.46
N GLY A 74 16.08 6.54 6.36
CA GLY A 74 15.16 6.00 7.35
C GLY A 74 14.68 7.04 8.35
N ALA A 75 15.59 7.85 8.90
CA ALA A 75 15.24 8.93 9.82
C ALA A 75 14.29 9.95 9.16
N VAL A 76 14.59 10.35 7.91
CA VAL A 76 13.71 11.25 7.15
C VAL A 76 12.35 10.62 6.87
N THR A 77 12.32 9.35 6.48
CA THR A 77 11.07 8.60 6.25
C THR A 77 10.22 8.58 7.53
N ALA A 78 10.83 8.38 8.70
CA ALA A 78 10.13 8.41 9.98
C ALA A 78 9.56 9.80 10.31
N VAL A 79 10.36 10.85 10.10
CA VAL A 79 9.94 12.25 10.35
C VAL A 79 8.81 12.64 9.41
N VAL A 80 8.93 12.38 8.11
CA VAL A 80 7.86 12.66 7.14
C VAL A 80 6.60 11.87 7.47
N GLY A 81 6.75 10.59 7.84
CA GLY A 81 5.64 9.77 8.35
C GLY A 81 4.93 10.42 9.54
N ALA A 82 5.68 10.88 10.54
CA ALA A 82 5.12 11.57 11.70
C ALA A 82 4.42 12.88 11.32
N LEU A 83 4.99 13.69 10.41
CA LEU A 83 4.37 14.91 9.91
C LEU A 83 3.05 14.62 9.18
N VAL A 84 3.00 13.55 8.39
CA VAL A 84 1.76 13.12 7.73
C VAL A 84 0.72 12.67 8.76
N LEU A 85 1.12 12.00 9.84
CA LEU A 85 0.21 11.67 10.94
C LEU A 85 -0.31 12.92 11.68
N LEU A 86 0.48 13.99 11.78
CA LEU A 86 -0.04 15.26 12.28
C LEU A 86 -1.10 15.85 11.35
N ALA A 87 -0.94 15.70 10.03
CA ALA A 87 -1.94 16.10 9.05
C ALA A 87 -3.26 15.28 9.15
N TRP A 88 -3.27 14.16 9.86
CA TRP A 88 -4.49 13.39 10.14
C TRP A 88 -5.37 14.00 11.22
N ILE A 89 -4.81 14.82 12.13
CA ILE A 89 -5.56 15.49 13.20
C ILE A 89 -6.78 16.24 12.65
N PRO A 90 -6.66 17.13 11.65
CA PRO A 90 -7.82 17.80 11.07
C PRO A 90 -8.74 16.83 10.31
N LEU A 91 -8.25 15.68 9.85
CA LEU A 91 -9.03 14.62 9.19
C LEU A 91 -9.79 13.73 10.19
N LYS A 92 -9.54 13.88 11.50
CA LYS A 92 -10.12 13.06 12.58
C LYS A 92 -9.87 11.55 12.41
N LEU A 93 -8.76 11.19 11.77
CA LEU A 93 -8.34 9.79 11.66
C LEU A 93 -7.54 9.37 12.89
N LYS A 94 -7.80 8.17 13.39
CA LYS A 94 -7.05 7.58 14.52
C LYS A 94 -6.00 6.60 13.97
N PRO A 95 -4.71 6.77 14.30
CA PRO A 95 -3.69 5.80 13.92
C PRO A 95 -3.93 4.45 14.62
N GLY A 96 -3.77 3.36 13.86
CA GLY A 96 -3.77 2.00 14.40
C GLY A 96 -2.36 1.57 14.82
N ILE A 97 -2.24 0.38 15.42
CA ILE A 97 -0.92 -0.18 15.76
C ILE A 97 -0.05 -0.38 14.51
N GLY A 98 -0.65 -0.83 13.41
CA GLY A 98 0.01 -0.99 12.12
C GLY A 98 0.55 0.33 11.56
N THR A 99 -0.08 1.47 11.86
CA THR A 99 0.39 2.79 11.46
C THR A 99 1.73 3.14 12.13
N VAL A 100 1.84 2.90 13.44
CA VAL A 100 3.08 3.16 14.19
C VAL A 100 4.18 2.18 13.79
N VAL A 101 3.83 0.89 13.71
CA VAL A 101 4.76 -0.17 13.30
C VAL A 101 5.26 0.04 11.88
N ASN A 102 4.42 0.54 10.96
CA ASN A 102 4.82 0.92 9.61
C ASN A 102 5.93 1.96 9.60
N VAL A 103 5.75 3.07 10.31
CA VAL A 103 6.76 4.15 10.41
C VAL A 103 8.09 3.61 10.93
N VAL A 104 8.05 2.83 12.02
CA VAL A 104 9.26 2.33 12.68
C VAL A 104 9.98 1.27 11.83
N ILE A 105 9.27 0.25 11.35
CA ILE A 105 9.89 -0.86 10.60
C ILE A 105 10.45 -0.35 9.28
N ILE A 106 9.69 0.43 8.51
CA ILE A 106 10.16 0.92 7.21
C ILE A 106 11.42 1.78 7.40
N ALA A 107 11.44 2.68 8.37
CA ALA A 107 12.59 3.53 8.66
C ALA A 107 13.84 2.72 9.01
N VAL A 108 13.72 1.70 9.87
CA VAL A 108 14.85 0.85 10.25
C VAL A 108 15.33 0.02 9.06
N VAL A 109 14.40 -0.59 8.32
CA VAL A 109 14.73 -1.54 7.25
C VAL A 109 15.31 -0.84 6.03
N VAL A 110 14.86 0.38 5.69
CA VAL A 110 15.46 1.12 4.57
C VAL A 110 16.92 1.48 4.89
N ASP A 111 17.23 1.93 6.11
CA ASP A 111 18.62 2.23 6.49
C ASP A 111 19.48 0.96 6.56
N ALA A 112 18.95 -0.13 7.12
CA ALA A 112 19.64 -1.41 7.13
C ALA A 112 19.90 -1.94 5.71
N GLY A 113 18.90 -1.84 4.83
CA GLY A 113 19.00 -2.23 3.43
C GLY A 113 20.01 -1.37 2.67
N LEU A 114 20.01 -0.05 2.87
CA LEU A 114 21.01 0.83 2.30
C LEU A 114 22.40 0.52 2.85
N GLY A 115 22.55 0.21 4.14
CA GLY A 115 23.84 -0.19 4.72
C GLY A 115 24.39 -1.51 4.16
N ALA A 116 23.51 -2.46 3.84
CA ALA A 116 23.90 -3.81 3.42
C ALA A 116 23.98 -4.01 1.90
N ILE A 117 23.16 -3.31 1.11
CA ILE A 117 23.08 -3.48 -0.34
C ILE A 117 24.04 -2.50 -1.00
N GLU A 118 25.00 -3.02 -1.76
CA GLU A 118 25.91 -2.21 -2.55
C GLU A 118 25.24 -1.67 -3.84
N PRO A 119 25.62 -0.46 -4.31
CA PRO A 119 25.17 0.05 -5.59
C PRO A 119 25.59 -0.88 -6.76
N PRO A 120 24.66 -1.29 -7.64
CA PRO A 120 24.98 -2.09 -8.81
C PRO A 120 25.86 -1.32 -9.82
N ALA A 121 26.88 -2.02 -10.33
CA ALA A 121 27.88 -1.44 -11.24
C ALA A 121 27.41 -1.31 -12.70
N SER A 122 26.56 -2.21 -13.18
CA SER A 122 26.14 -2.25 -14.59
C SER A 122 24.73 -1.71 -14.81
N PRO A 123 24.42 -1.14 -15.99
CA PRO A 123 23.06 -0.68 -16.31
C PRO A 123 22.01 -1.80 -16.21
N MET A 124 22.38 -3.03 -16.58
CA MET A 124 21.48 -4.18 -16.52
C MET A 124 21.19 -4.60 -15.07
N SER A 125 22.18 -4.58 -14.18
CA SER A 125 21.97 -4.87 -12.76
C SER A 125 21.15 -3.77 -12.06
N ARG A 126 21.33 -2.50 -12.44
CA ARG A 126 20.46 -1.40 -12.02
C ARG A 126 19.01 -1.61 -12.42
N ALA A 127 18.76 -1.98 -13.69
CA ALA A 127 17.42 -2.27 -14.18
C ALA A 127 16.79 -3.46 -13.46
N ALA A 128 17.54 -4.55 -13.27
CA ALA A 128 17.07 -5.72 -12.52
C ALA A 128 16.74 -5.37 -11.05
N MET A 129 17.58 -4.56 -10.41
CA MET A 129 17.36 -4.10 -9.03
C MET A 129 16.13 -3.19 -8.91
N LEU A 130 15.93 -2.27 -9.85
CA LEU A 130 14.72 -1.44 -9.93
C LEU A 130 13.46 -2.29 -10.10
N LEU A 131 13.45 -3.21 -11.08
CA LEU A 131 12.28 -4.05 -11.37
C LEU A 131 12.00 -5.04 -10.23
N GLY A 132 13.05 -5.60 -9.64
CA GLY A 132 12.94 -6.46 -8.45
C GLY A 132 12.41 -5.69 -7.24
N GLY A 133 12.92 -4.48 -7.00
CA GLY A 133 12.41 -3.57 -5.98
C GLY A 133 10.94 -3.23 -6.19
N LEU A 134 10.56 -2.86 -7.41
CA LEU A 134 9.17 -2.56 -7.75
C LEU A 134 8.22 -3.76 -7.54
N ALA A 135 8.62 -4.95 -7.97
CA ALA A 135 7.83 -6.17 -7.77
C ALA A 135 7.71 -6.51 -6.26
N LEU A 136 8.81 -6.36 -5.52
CA LEU A 136 8.83 -6.54 -4.07
C LEU A 136 7.93 -5.53 -3.36
N ASN A 137 7.93 -4.27 -3.81
CA ASN A 137 7.08 -3.21 -3.28
C ASN A 137 5.59 -3.53 -3.49
N ALA A 138 5.23 -4.05 -4.67
CA ALA A 138 3.86 -4.50 -4.94
C ALA A 138 3.45 -5.66 -4.01
N ALA A 139 4.32 -6.66 -3.83
CA ALA A 139 4.08 -7.79 -2.93
C ALA A 139 3.92 -7.34 -1.47
N ALA A 140 4.84 -6.48 -1.01
CA ALA A 140 4.82 -5.87 0.30
C ALA A 140 3.52 -5.09 0.56
N THR A 141 3.07 -4.31 -0.43
CA THR A 141 1.85 -3.52 -0.36
C THR A 141 0.62 -4.40 -0.11
N VAL A 142 0.49 -5.51 -0.83
CA VAL A 142 -0.63 -6.44 -0.64
C VAL A 142 -0.61 -7.09 0.74
N LEU A 143 0.57 -7.45 1.25
CA LEU A 143 0.73 -8.08 2.57
C LEU A 143 0.44 -7.10 3.72
N TYR A 144 1.05 -5.91 3.71
CA TYR A 144 0.92 -4.98 4.84
C TYR A 144 -0.48 -4.35 4.89
N ILE A 145 -1.03 -3.88 3.75
CA ILE A 145 -2.40 -3.34 3.72
C ILE A 145 -3.37 -4.45 4.09
N GLY A 146 -3.11 -5.64 3.57
CA GLY A 146 -3.89 -6.83 3.86
C GLY A 146 -3.93 -7.20 5.33
N ALA A 147 -2.96 -6.83 6.16
CA ALA A 147 -3.03 -7.12 7.59
C ALA A 147 -4.18 -6.38 8.30
N ASP A 148 -4.69 -5.27 7.73
CA ASP A 148 -5.81 -4.47 8.25
C ASP A 148 -5.62 -4.03 9.72
N MET A 149 -4.40 -3.66 10.09
CA MET A 149 -4.05 -3.22 11.46
C MET A 149 -3.87 -1.71 11.58
N GLY A 150 -4.33 -0.96 10.58
CA GLY A 150 -4.12 0.47 10.42
C GLY A 150 -3.28 0.78 9.18
N ALA A 151 -3.72 1.78 8.42
CA ALA A 151 -3.04 2.24 7.21
C ALA A 151 -1.70 2.93 7.56
N GLY A 152 -0.73 2.87 6.64
CA GLY A 152 0.48 3.71 6.73
C GLY A 152 0.12 5.20 6.64
N PRO A 153 0.99 6.12 7.10
CA PRO A 153 0.70 7.56 7.10
C PRO A 153 0.23 8.10 5.74
N ARG A 154 0.92 7.70 4.65
CA ARG A 154 0.56 8.03 3.27
C ARG A 154 -0.84 7.55 2.90
N ASP A 155 -1.11 6.28 3.15
CA ASP A 155 -2.35 5.62 2.71
C ASP A 155 -3.55 6.15 3.49
N GLY A 156 -3.41 6.38 4.80
CA GLY A 156 -4.47 7.01 5.57
C GLY A 156 -4.66 8.50 5.26
N LEU A 157 -3.62 9.23 4.82
CA LEU A 157 -3.80 10.59 4.30
C LEU A 157 -4.69 10.57 3.05
N MET A 158 -4.45 9.63 2.14
CA MET A 158 -5.27 9.45 0.94
C MET A 158 -6.72 9.09 1.31
N THR A 159 -6.94 8.06 2.14
CA THR A 159 -8.31 7.64 2.50
C THR A 159 -9.05 8.70 3.31
N GLY A 160 -8.36 9.41 4.21
CA GLY A 160 -8.94 10.53 4.97
C GLY A 160 -9.35 11.71 4.10
N LEU A 161 -8.53 12.06 3.09
CA LEU A 161 -8.89 13.10 2.14
C LEU A 161 -10.06 12.69 1.24
N VAL A 162 -10.12 11.43 0.80
CA VAL A 162 -11.28 10.90 0.06
C VAL A 162 -12.54 10.97 0.92
N ALA A 163 -12.49 10.48 2.16
CA ALA A 163 -13.63 10.49 3.08
C ALA A 163 -14.11 11.92 3.40
N ARG A 164 -13.18 12.87 3.53
CA ARG A 164 -13.52 14.27 3.86
C ARG A 164 -14.03 15.07 2.65
N THR A 165 -13.50 14.82 1.46
CA THR A 165 -13.81 15.63 0.25
C THR A 165 -14.84 15.00 -0.66
N GLY A 166 -15.10 13.70 -0.55
CA GLY A 166 -15.95 12.94 -1.48
C GLY A 166 -15.38 12.82 -2.90
N ARG A 167 -14.14 13.26 -3.12
CA ARG A 167 -13.48 13.20 -4.44
C ARG A 167 -13.04 11.78 -4.77
N PRO A 168 -12.97 11.40 -6.05
CA PRO A 168 -12.56 10.06 -6.44
C PRO A 168 -11.11 9.79 -6.05
N VAL A 169 -10.82 8.53 -5.68
CA VAL A 169 -9.50 8.08 -5.19
C VAL A 169 -8.37 8.47 -6.14
N TRP A 170 -8.56 8.30 -7.45
CA TRP A 170 -7.53 8.63 -8.44
C TRP A 170 -7.12 10.11 -8.39
N LEU A 171 -8.07 11.02 -8.19
CA LEU A 171 -7.79 12.46 -8.15
C LEU A 171 -7.02 12.84 -6.89
N VAL A 172 -7.46 12.33 -5.74
CA VAL A 172 -6.78 12.55 -4.45
C VAL A 172 -5.37 11.98 -4.50
N ARG A 173 -5.22 10.72 -4.92
CA ARG A 173 -3.92 10.06 -5.05
C ARG A 173 -2.97 10.81 -5.98
N THR A 174 -3.41 11.13 -7.20
CA THR A 174 -2.57 11.85 -8.17
C THR A 174 -2.19 13.23 -7.67
N SER A 175 -3.06 13.93 -6.95
CA SER A 175 -2.74 15.24 -6.36
C SER A 175 -1.66 15.14 -5.28
N ILE A 176 -1.76 14.17 -4.37
CA ILE A 176 -0.78 13.93 -3.31
C ILE A 176 0.56 13.50 -3.93
N GLU A 177 0.55 12.46 -4.76
CA GLU A 177 1.75 11.92 -5.41
C GLU A 177 2.42 12.99 -6.29
N GLY A 178 1.64 13.73 -7.08
CA GLY A 178 2.15 14.82 -7.90
C GLY A 178 2.79 15.93 -7.05
N THR A 179 2.14 16.36 -5.97
CA THR A 179 2.67 17.40 -5.07
C THR A 179 3.97 16.96 -4.43
N VAL A 180 4.00 15.77 -3.84
CA VAL A 180 5.19 15.24 -3.15
C VAL A 180 6.34 15.03 -4.13
N LEU A 181 6.05 14.47 -5.32
CA LEU A 181 7.04 14.32 -6.39
C LEU A 181 7.61 15.67 -6.83
N THR A 182 6.75 16.66 -7.10
CA THR A 182 7.19 18.00 -7.52
C THR A 182 8.04 18.67 -6.45
N VAL A 183 7.60 18.64 -5.19
CA VAL A 183 8.37 19.23 -4.08
C VAL A 183 9.70 18.51 -3.93
N GLY A 184 9.72 17.18 -3.89
CA GLY A 184 10.95 16.40 -3.77
C GLY A 184 11.91 16.66 -4.94
N TRP A 185 11.40 16.75 -6.16
CA TRP A 185 12.21 17.03 -7.34
C TRP A 185 12.82 18.44 -7.31
N LEU A 186 12.05 19.45 -6.95
CA LEU A 186 12.55 20.83 -6.79
C LEU A 186 13.60 20.93 -5.68
N LEU A 187 13.51 20.07 -4.67
CA LEU A 187 14.48 19.93 -3.58
C LEU A 187 15.70 19.06 -3.97
N GLY A 188 15.81 18.59 -5.21
CA GLY A 188 16.96 17.84 -5.73
C GLY A 188 16.87 16.32 -5.62
N GLY A 189 15.68 15.77 -5.36
CA GLY A 189 15.44 14.32 -5.38
C GLY A 189 15.53 13.72 -6.78
N SER A 190 15.88 12.43 -6.85
CA SER A 190 16.15 11.74 -8.13
C SER A 190 14.88 11.34 -8.86
N VAL A 191 14.58 12.06 -9.94
CA VAL A 191 13.53 11.71 -10.90
C VAL A 191 14.17 11.14 -12.16
N GLY A 192 13.64 10.02 -12.66
CA GLY A 192 14.19 9.35 -13.85
C GLY A 192 13.26 8.31 -14.46
N LEU A 193 13.82 7.43 -15.30
CA LEU A 193 13.10 6.33 -15.93
C LEU A 193 12.38 5.43 -14.90
N GLY A 194 13.03 5.17 -13.75
CA GLY A 194 12.45 4.42 -12.64
C GLY A 194 11.20 5.06 -12.06
N THR A 195 11.13 6.39 -12.01
CA THR A 195 9.93 7.12 -11.56
C THR A 195 8.74 6.88 -12.50
N LEU A 196 8.98 6.90 -13.83
CA LEU A 196 7.94 6.60 -14.82
C LEU A 196 7.51 5.13 -14.73
N VAL A 197 8.50 4.21 -14.68
CA VAL A 197 8.24 2.77 -14.53
C VAL A 197 7.43 2.49 -13.27
N TYR A 198 7.74 3.15 -12.15
CA TYR A 198 6.96 3.02 -10.92
C TYR A 198 5.54 3.56 -11.09
N ALA A 199 5.38 4.79 -11.59
CA ALA A 199 4.09 5.46 -11.74
C ALA A 199 3.09 4.64 -12.57
N PHE A 200 3.54 4.03 -13.66
CA PHE A 200 2.70 3.19 -14.52
C PHE A 200 2.67 1.71 -14.10
N GLY A 201 3.72 1.22 -13.43
CA GLY A 201 3.88 -0.21 -13.13
C GLY A 201 3.29 -0.66 -11.80
N ILE A 202 3.34 0.17 -10.76
CA ILE A 202 2.96 -0.27 -9.40
C ILE A 202 1.49 -0.71 -9.31
N GLY A 203 0.58 0.03 -9.95
CA GLY A 203 -0.85 -0.26 -9.93
C GLY A 203 -1.18 -1.64 -10.54
N PRO A 204 -0.81 -1.90 -11.81
CA PRO A 204 -0.97 -3.21 -12.44
C PRO A 204 -0.27 -4.34 -11.69
N LEU A 205 0.93 -4.11 -11.14
CA LEU A 205 1.65 -5.13 -10.37
C LEU A 205 0.96 -5.49 -9.06
N VAL A 206 0.44 -4.51 -8.31
CA VAL A 206 -0.35 -4.77 -7.10
C VAL A 206 -1.60 -5.59 -7.46
N GLN A 207 -2.28 -5.28 -8.57
CA GLN A 207 -3.42 -6.07 -9.02
C GLN A 207 -3.02 -7.50 -9.43
N LEU A 208 -1.87 -7.66 -10.09
CA LEU A 208 -1.34 -8.98 -10.43
C LEU A 208 -1.03 -9.79 -9.17
N VAL A 209 -0.36 -9.21 -8.18
CA VAL A 209 -0.07 -9.85 -6.90
C VAL A 209 -1.38 -10.28 -6.23
N LEU A 210 -2.39 -9.41 -6.13
CA LEU A 210 -3.69 -9.76 -5.56
C LEU A 210 -4.34 -10.97 -6.24
N ARG A 211 -4.18 -11.11 -7.57
CA ARG A 211 -4.70 -12.27 -8.32
C ARG A 211 -3.89 -13.55 -8.09
N LEU A 212 -2.59 -13.43 -7.82
CA LEU A 212 -1.69 -14.57 -7.63
C LEU A 212 -1.67 -15.08 -6.19
N VAL A 213 -1.90 -14.21 -5.20
CA VAL A 213 -1.92 -14.62 -3.79
C VAL A 213 -3.12 -15.55 -3.56
N PRO A 214 -2.92 -16.75 -2.98
CA PRO A 214 -4.01 -17.68 -2.75
C PRO A 214 -5.14 -17.07 -1.91
N GLY A 215 -6.39 -17.30 -2.28
CA GLY A 215 -7.56 -16.78 -1.56
C GLY A 215 -7.57 -17.13 -0.07
N ARG A 216 -6.95 -18.25 0.35
CA ARG A 216 -6.77 -18.62 1.76
C ARG A 216 -5.86 -17.67 2.53
N VAL A 217 -4.81 -17.17 1.88
CA VAL A 217 -3.87 -16.19 2.45
C VAL A 217 -4.53 -14.82 2.52
N LEU A 218 -5.27 -14.43 1.49
CA LEU A 218 -6.10 -13.22 1.52
C LEU A 218 -7.17 -13.32 2.61
N ALA A 219 -7.82 -14.47 2.78
CA ALA A 219 -8.86 -14.61 3.79
C ALA A 219 -8.34 -14.65 5.24
N ARG A 220 -7.09 -15.11 5.44
CA ARG A 220 -6.40 -15.10 6.74
C ARG A 220 -5.71 -13.78 7.04
N SER A 221 -5.42 -12.99 6.01
CA SER A 221 -5.13 -11.58 6.19
C SER A 221 -6.44 -10.82 6.37
N GLY A 222 -6.37 -9.62 6.93
CA GLY A 222 -7.51 -8.71 7.09
C GLY A 222 -8.29 -8.38 5.82
N TRP A 223 -7.84 -8.77 4.63
CA TRP A 223 -8.65 -8.69 3.40
C TRP A 223 -10.00 -9.41 3.51
N ALA A 224 -10.14 -10.49 4.32
CA ALA A 224 -11.44 -11.08 4.58
C ALA A 224 -12.44 -10.12 5.24
N LEU A 225 -11.98 -9.29 6.18
CA LEU A 225 -12.81 -8.29 6.85
C LEU A 225 -13.25 -7.23 5.85
N THR A 226 -12.32 -6.72 5.04
CA THR A 226 -12.62 -5.74 3.99
C THR A 226 -13.61 -6.28 2.95
N LEU A 227 -13.43 -7.53 2.51
CA LEU A 227 -14.33 -8.17 1.54
C LEU A 227 -15.73 -8.42 2.12
N ARG A 228 -15.84 -8.76 3.42
CA ARG A 228 -17.14 -8.89 4.11
C ARG A 228 -17.88 -7.57 4.18
N GLU A 229 -17.20 -6.50 4.59
CA GLU A 229 -17.81 -5.18 4.69
C GLU A 229 -18.35 -4.73 3.32
N GLN A 230 -17.58 -4.95 2.25
CA GLN A 230 -18.04 -4.66 0.89
C GLN A 230 -19.26 -5.48 0.48
N ALA A 231 -19.27 -6.79 0.78
CA ALA A 231 -20.42 -7.65 0.50
C ALA A 231 -21.67 -7.19 1.25
N ALA A 232 -21.55 -6.88 2.55
CA ALA A 232 -22.65 -6.39 3.36
C ALA A 232 -23.19 -5.03 2.88
N VAL A 233 -22.32 -4.11 2.46
CA VAL A 233 -22.73 -2.81 1.91
C VAL A 233 -23.48 -2.97 0.59
N LEU A 234 -23.02 -3.86 -0.29
CA LEU A 234 -23.70 -4.14 -1.57
C LEU A 234 -25.07 -4.79 -1.34
N GLU A 235 -25.17 -5.71 -0.38
CA GLU A 235 -26.43 -6.35 -0.01
C GLU A 235 -27.41 -5.34 0.60
N ALA A 236 -26.96 -4.49 1.53
CA ALA A 236 -27.78 -3.41 2.10
C ALA A 236 -28.26 -2.41 1.03
N SER A 237 -27.40 -2.06 0.07
CA SER A 237 -27.76 -1.16 -1.03
C SER A 237 -28.84 -1.75 -1.93
N ARG A 238 -28.76 -3.05 -2.23
CA ARG A 238 -29.80 -3.77 -3.00
C ARG A 238 -31.14 -3.83 -2.28
N VAL A 239 -31.13 -4.04 -0.96
CA VAL A 239 -32.35 -4.03 -0.14
C VAL A 239 -33.03 -2.66 -0.15
N VAL A 240 -32.25 -1.58 -0.03
CA VAL A 240 -32.77 -0.21 -0.13
C VAL A 240 -33.34 0.08 -1.52
N GLU A 241 -32.66 -0.34 -2.58
CA GLU A 241 -33.12 -0.16 -3.96
C GLU A 241 -34.44 -0.90 -4.23
N GLN A 242 -34.56 -2.15 -3.76
CA GLN A 242 -35.81 -2.93 -3.85
C GLN A 242 -36.96 -2.27 -3.07
N ALA A 243 -36.70 -1.79 -1.85
CA ALA A 243 -37.72 -1.13 -1.02
C ALA A 243 -38.20 0.23 -1.59
N VAL A 244 -37.36 0.91 -2.37
CA VAL A 244 -37.74 2.13 -3.11
C VAL A 244 -38.60 1.77 -4.32
N VAL A 245 -38.24 0.71 -5.05
CA VAL A 245 -38.99 0.25 -6.23
C VAL A 245 -40.40 -0.26 -5.85
N GLU A 246 -40.55 -0.95 -4.72
CA GLU A 246 -41.87 -1.44 -4.25
C GLU A 246 -42.82 -0.34 -3.75
N ARG A 247 -42.33 0.88 -3.53
CA ARG A 247 -43.14 2.03 -3.05
C ARG A 247 -43.58 2.98 -4.17
N VAL A 248 -43.21 2.71 -5.43
CA VAL A 248 -43.59 3.46 -6.64
C VAL A 248 -44.59 2.63 -7.43
#